data_AF-A0A1X7AEC4-F1
#
_entry.id   AF-A0A1X7AEC4-F1
#
_cell.length_a   1.000
_cell.length_b   1.000
_cell.length_c   1.000
_cell.angle_alpha   90.00
_cell.angle_beta   90.00
_cell.angle_gamma   90.00
#
_symmetry.space_group_name_H-M   'P 1'
#
loop_
_entity.id
_entity.type
_entity.pdbx_description
1 polymer ?
#
loop_
_entity_poly.entity_id
_entity_poly.type
_entity_poly.pdbx_seq_one_letter_code
_entity_poly.pdbx_strand_id
1 'polypeptide(L)'
;MQTAASLDLSAIPAAQRAAVLALMEKVAALTEITQRQEHLIAELNHALHGKRSEKLTEDERQLAFEDLSIALAEVEAEKEHLAAKTDDKTAAKPGVSETLCMRLSPCV
;
A
#
# COMPACT_ATOMS: atom_id res chain seq x y z
N MET A 1 21.05 -10.88 7.23
CA MET A 1 22.04 -9.78 7.10
C MET A 1 22.22 -9.51 5.63
N GLN A 2 21.51 -8.52 5.09
CA GLN A 2 21.70 -8.10 3.71
C GLN A 2 22.64 -6.91 3.73
N THR A 3 23.88 -7.14 3.32
CA THR A 3 24.82 -6.06 3.00
C THR A 3 24.24 -5.31 1.82
N ALA A 4 23.46 -4.26 2.09
CA ALA A 4 23.17 -3.25 1.10
C ALA A 4 24.53 -2.64 0.74
N ALA A 5 25.16 -3.13 -0.33
CA ALA A 5 26.24 -2.42 -0.96
C ALA A 5 25.73 -1.01 -1.19
N SER A 6 26.34 -0.02 -0.53
CA SER A 6 25.99 1.39 -0.71
C SER A 6 26.26 1.73 -2.17
N LEU A 7 25.21 1.65 -3.00
CA LEU A 7 25.27 1.95 -4.42
C LEU A 7 25.66 3.43 -4.55
N ASP A 8 26.85 3.67 -5.08
CA ASP A 8 27.29 5.03 -5.39
C ASP A 8 26.52 5.55 -6.61
N LEU A 9 25.48 6.34 -6.34
CA LEU A 9 24.63 6.94 -7.36
C LEU A 9 25.37 7.96 -8.22
N SER A 10 26.53 8.44 -7.79
CA SER A 10 27.34 9.40 -8.55
C SER A 10 28.04 8.74 -9.74
N ALA A 11 28.32 7.43 -9.68
CA ALA A 11 28.88 6.64 -10.76
C ALA A 11 27.88 6.35 -11.90
N ILE A 12 26.57 6.55 -11.65
CA ILE A 12 25.50 6.37 -12.64
C ILE A 12 25.38 7.65 -13.48
N PRO A 13 25.21 7.58 -14.81
CA PRO A 13 25.05 8.78 -15.61
C PRO A 13 23.76 9.52 -15.23
N ALA A 14 23.83 10.85 -15.24
CA ALA A 14 22.79 11.72 -14.67
C ALA A 14 21.40 11.46 -15.24
N ALA A 15 21.33 11.12 -16.54
CA ALA A 15 20.07 10.83 -17.23
C ALA A 15 19.34 9.59 -16.67
N GLN A 16 20.06 8.63 -16.07
CA GLN A 16 19.50 7.38 -15.54
C GLN A 16 19.33 7.41 -14.01
N ARG A 17 19.94 8.36 -13.29
CA ARG A 17 19.88 8.42 -11.81
C ARG A 17 18.45 8.48 -11.27
N ALA A 18 17.58 9.27 -11.90
CA ALA A 18 16.18 9.37 -11.49
C ALA A 18 15.44 8.03 -11.62
N ALA A 19 15.71 7.27 -12.68
CA ALA A 19 15.11 5.94 -12.88
C ALA A 19 15.61 4.93 -11.83
N VAL A 20 16.90 4.99 -11.48
CA VAL A 20 17.48 4.12 -10.46
C VAL A 20 16.93 4.43 -9.07
N LEU A 21 16.78 5.71 -8.72
CA LEU A 21 16.12 6.11 -7.48
C LEU A 21 14.68 5.59 -7.40
N ALA A 22 13.90 5.77 -8.47
CA ALA A 22 12.53 5.26 -8.53
C ALA A 22 12.47 3.72 -8.42
N LEU A 23 13.46 3.00 -8.96
CA LEU A 23 13.56 1.55 -8.80
C LEU A 23 13.93 1.16 -7.37
N MET A 24 14.83 1.89 -6.72
CA MET A 24 15.21 1.63 -5.31
C MET A 24 14.01 1.84 -4.38
N GLU A 25 13.23 2.89 -4.58
CA GLU A 25 11.99 3.13 -3.83
C GLU A 25 10.97 2.00 -4.04
N LYS A 26 10.78 1.55 -5.28
CA LYS A 26 9.91 0.41 -5.58
C LYS A 26 10.40 -0.89 -4.93
N VAL A 27 11.70 -1.16 -4.97
CA VAL A 27 12.27 -2.36 -4.33
C VAL A 27 12.08 -2.29 -2.82
N ALA A 28 12.26 -1.13 -2.19
CA ALA A 28 12.00 -0.96 -0.76
C ALA A 28 10.53 -1.23 -0.41
N ALA A 29 9.59 -0.64 -1.16
CA ALA A 29 8.16 -0.86 -0.96
C ALA A 29 7.76 -2.33 -1.16
N LEU A 30 8.27 -2.98 -2.22
CA LEU A 30 8.02 -4.40 -2.47
C LEU A 30 8.60 -5.29 -1.37
N THR A 31 9.79 -4.97 -0.88
CA THR A 31 10.43 -5.72 0.21
C THR A 31 9.58 -5.65 1.49
N GLU A 32 9.04 -4.49 1.84
CA GLU A 32 8.13 -4.34 2.99
C GLU A 32 6.85 -5.17 2.80
N ILE A 33 6.26 -5.12 1.60
CA ILE A 33 5.07 -5.91 1.28
C ILE A 33 5.36 -7.40 1.41
N THR A 34 6.47 -7.89 0.85
CA THR A 34 6.87 -9.28 0.93
C THR A 34 7.09 -9.73 2.37
N GLN A 35 7.75 -8.93 3.21
CA GLN A 35 7.93 -9.26 4.63
C GLN A 35 6.59 -9.39 5.38
N ARG A 36 5.64 -8.50 5.11
CA ARG A 36 4.29 -8.59 5.69
C ARG A 36 3.56 -9.85 5.21
N GLN A 37 3.68 -10.20 3.93
CA GLN A 37 3.06 -11.40 3.37
C GLN A 37 3.66 -12.68 3.97
N GLU A 38 4.98 -12.76 4.11
CA GLU A 38 5.66 -13.89 4.75
C GLU A 38 5.20 -14.08 6.20
N HIS A 39 5.01 -12.98 6.94
CA HIS A 39 4.47 -13.03 8.28
C HIS A 39 3.04 -13.60 8.32
N LEU A 40 2.14 -13.10 7.46
CA LEU A 40 0.76 -13.60 7.37
C LEU A 40 0.70 -15.09 6.97
N ILE A 41 1.56 -15.51 6.04
CA ILE A 41 1.68 -16.93 5.65
C ILE A 41 2.14 -17.77 6.85
N ALA A 42 3.09 -17.28 7.64
CA ALA A 42 3.55 -17.97 8.84
C ALA A 42 2.44 -18.07 9.90
N GLU A 43 1.65 -17.02 10.10
CA GLU A 43 0.50 -17.02 11.01
C GLU A 43 -0.60 -17.98 10.55
N LEU A 44 -0.93 -17.99 9.25
CA LEU A 44 -1.90 -18.92 8.69
C LEU A 44 -1.44 -20.37 8.84
N ASN A 45 -0.17 -20.65 8.54
CA ASN A 45 0.41 -21.97 8.76
C ASN A 45 0.41 -22.35 10.24
N HIS A 46 0.64 -21.41 11.16
CA HIS A 46 0.55 -21.68 12.58
C HIS A 46 -0.90 -21.90 13.05
N ALA A 47 -1.88 -21.22 12.45
CA ALA A 47 -3.30 -21.45 12.73
C ALA A 47 -3.78 -22.82 12.22
N LEU A 48 -3.29 -23.25 11.04
CA LEU A 48 -3.67 -24.53 10.42
C LEU A 48 -2.87 -25.74 10.94
N HIS A 49 -1.61 -25.54 11.34
CA HIS A 49 -0.68 -26.62 11.66
C HIS A 49 0.10 -26.41 12.97
N GLY A 50 -0.19 -25.35 13.72
CA GLY A 50 0.43 -25.13 15.02
C GLY A 50 -0.10 -26.08 16.08
N LYS A 51 0.62 -26.20 17.20
CA LYS A 51 0.27 -27.04 18.37
C LYS A 51 -1.12 -26.78 18.97
N ARG A 52 -1.72 -25.62 18.68
CA ARG A 52 -3.12 -25.33 19.01
C ARG A 52 -4.08 -25.97 18.02
N SER A 53 -3.75 -25.97 16.72
CA SER A 53 -4.58 -26.53 15.64
C SER A 53 -4.76 -28.04 15.74
N GLU A 54 -3.73 -28.78 16.17
CA GLU A 54 -3.85 -30.23 16.45
C GLU A 54 -4.82 -30.55 17.60
N LYS A 55 -5.14 -29.56 18.45
CA LYS A 55 -6.08 -29.70 19.57
C LYS A 55 -7.47 -29.15 19.24
N LEU A 56 -7.61 -28.42 18.13
CA LEU A 56 -8.88 -27.89 17.68
C LEU A 56 -9.59 -28.96 16.84
N THR A 57 -10.85 -29.18 17.17
CA THR A 57 -11.76 -30.01 16.38
C THR A 57 -12.05 -29.35 15.03
N GLU A 58 -12.61 -30.10 14.07
CA GLU A 58 -12.96 -29.60 12.73
C GLU A 58 -13.73 -28.28 12.78
N ASP A 59 -14.74 -28.20 13.64
CA ASP A 59 -15.61 -27.03 13.81
C ASP A 59 -14.85 -25.82 14.39
N GLU A 60 -13.94 -26.06 15.34
CA GLU A 60 -13.14 -25.00 15.95
C GLU A 60 -12.05 -24.46 15.00
N ARG A 61 -11.49 -25.32 14.13
CA ARG A 61 -10.59 -24.85 13.06
C ARG A 61 -11.35 -24.03 12.03
N GLN A 62 -12.58 -24.44 11.69
CA GLN A 62 -13.42 -23.70 10.75
C GLN A 62 -13.76 -22.31 11.28
N LEU A 63 -14.12 -22.20 12.57
CA LEU A 63 -14.37 -20.91 13.22
C LEU A 63 -13.13 -20.01 13.20
N ALA A 64 -11.94 -20.55 13.51
CA ALA A 64 -10.70 -19.78 13.44
C ALA A 64 -10.38 -19.29 12.01
N PHE A 65 -10.76 -20.05 10.98
CA PHE A 65 -10.60 -19.64 9.59
C PHE A 65 -11.56 -18.51 9.20
N GLU A 66 -12.80 -18.56 9.71
CA GLU A 66 -13.78 -17.47 9.55
C GLU A 66 -13.27 -16.18 10.20
N ASP A 67 -12.74 -16.25 11.42
CA ASP A 67 -12.15 -15.09 12.11
C ASP A 67 -10.98 -14.47 11.34
N LEU A 68 -10.08 -15.31 10.81
CA LEU A 68 -8.95 -14.84 10.00
C LEU A 68 -9.42 -14.20 8.68
N SER A 69 -10.48 -14.73 8.07
CA SER A 69 -11.06 -14.17 6.85
C SER A 69 -11.66 -12.78 7.08
N ILE A 70 -12.29 -12.57 8.24
CA ILE A 70 -12.80 -11.26 8.66
C ILE A 70 -11.65 -10.27 8.85
N ALA A 71 -10.60 -10.64 9.60
CA ALA A 71 -9.45 -9.78 9.82
C ALA A 71 -8.74 -9.39 8.51
N LEU A 72 -8.69 -10.31 7.53
CA LEU A 72 -8.12 -10.02 6.21
C LEU A 72 -8.96 -9.00 5.45
N ALA A 73 -10.29 -9.16 5.45
CA ALA A 73 -11.21 -8.20 4.84
C ALA A 73 -11.13 -6.80 5.49
N GLU A 74 -10.93 -6.72 6.81
CA GLU A 74 -10.72 -5.47 7.52
C GLU A 74 -9.43 -4.77 7.05
N VAL A 75 -8.32 -5.52 6.94
CA VAL A 75 -7.05 -4.99 6.45
C VAL A 75 -7.16 -4.54 4.98
N GLU A 76 -7.92 -5.25 4.15
CA GLU A 76 -8.19 -4.83 2.77
C GLU A 76 -9.01 -3.53 2.71
N ALA A 77 -10.06 -3.42 3.52
CA ALA A 77 -10.86 -2.20 3.63
C ALA A 77 -10.02 -1.00 4.13
N GLU A 78 -9.11 -1.23 5.08
CA GLU A 78 -8.17 -0.21 5.54
C GLU A 78 -7.22 0.23 4.43
N LYS A 79 -6.70 -0.70 3.63
CA LYS A 79 -5.85 -0.38 2.48
C LYS A 79 -6.59 0.43 1.42
N GLU A 80 -7.83 0.06 1.10
CA GLU A 80 -8.68 0.83 0.17
C GLU A 80 -8.95 2.25 0.68
N HIS A 81 -9.24 2.38 1.98
CA HIS A 81 -9.44 3.69 2.58
C HIS A 81 -8.17 4.55 2.60
N LEU A 82 -7.00 3.94 2.80
CA LEU A 82 -5.71 4.63 2.66
C LEU A 82 -5.43 5.06 1.22
N ALA A 83 -5.75 4.20 0.24
CA ALA A 83 -5.64 4.53 -1.18
C ALA A 83 -6.54 5.72 -1.57
N ALA A 84 -7.81 5.71 -1.14
CA ALA A 84 -8.74 6.81 -1.39
C ALA A 84 -8.27 8.14 -0.76
N LYS A 85 -7.65 8.11 0.43
CA LYS A 85 -7.07 9.30 1.08
C LYS A 85 -5.82 9.83 0.36
N THR A 86 -5.04 8.97 -0.27
CA THR A 86 -3.89 9.41 -1.08
C THR A 86 -4.32 10.07 -2.40
N ASP A 87 -5.43 9.63 -2.98
CA ASP A 87 -5.99 10.24 -4.20
C ASP A 87 -6.63 11.62 -3.91
N ASP A 88 -7.33 11.78 -2.78
CA ASP A 88 -7.93 13.06 -2.37
C ASP A 88 -6.87 14.16 -2.09
N LYS A 89 -5.72 13.78 -1.51
CA LYS A 89 -4.58 14.71 -1.32
C LYS A 89 -3.94 15.20 -2.63
N THR A 90 -4.17 14.50 -3.74
CA THR A 90 -3.66 14.89 -5.06
C THR A 90 -4.65 15.80 -5.81
N ALA A 91 -5.92 15.82 -5.39
CA ALA A 91 -6.97 16.69 -5.94
C ALA A 91 -7.10 18.07 -5.23
N ALA A 92 -6.49 18.24 -4.06
CA ALA A 92 -6.53 19.50 -3.30
C ALA A 92 -5.51 20.56 -3.77
N LYS A 93 -5.65 21.02 -5.01
CA LYS A 93 -5.29 22.40 -5.42
C LYS A 93 -6.42 22.96 -6.29
N PRO A 94 -7.36 23.74 -5.74
CA PRO A 94 -8.21 24.57 -6.57
C PRO A 94 -7.37 25.78 -6.99
N GLY A 95 -6.81 25.72 -8.20
CA GLY A 95 -6.29 26.88 -8.88
C GLY A 95 -7.43 27.81 -9.25
N VAL A 96 -7.49 28.95 -8.60
CA VAL A 96 -8.30 30.11 -8.97
C VAL A 96 -8.09 30.42 -10.46
N SER A 97 -9.16 30.34 -11.25
CA SER A 97 -9.34 31.14 -12.46
C SER A 97 -10.72 31.79 -12.41
N GLU A 98 -10.73 32.89 -11.69
CA GLU A 98 -11.76 33.91 -11.74
C GLU A 98 -11.65 34.61 -13.11
N THR A 99 -12.34 34.08 -14.13
CA THR A 99 -12.48 34.79 -15.40
C THR A 99 -13.89 34.65 -15.95
N LEU A 100 -14.56 35.81 -15.97
CA LEU A 100 -15.43 36.25 -17.05
C LEU A 100 -16.90 35.82 -16.98
N CYS A 101 -17.65 36.44 -16.07
CA CYS A 101 -19.06 36.75 -16.32
C CYS A 101 -19.38 38.15 -15.80
N MET A 102 -18.93 39.18 -16.52
CA MET A 102 -19.56 40.50 -16.45
C MET A 102 -19.22 41.30 -17.71
N ARG A 103 -20.24 42.08 -18.11
CA ARG A 103 -20.28 43.07 -19.20
C ARG A 103 -20.73 42.51 -20.55
N LEU A 104 -22.01 42.69 -20.85
CA LEU A 104 -22.45 43.87 -21.58
C LEU A 104 -23.97 44.03 -21.48
N SER A 105 -24.40 45.12 -20.83
CA SER A 105 -25.68 45.77 -21.13
C SER A 105 -25.71 46.20 -22.60
N PRO A 106 -26.92 46.38 -23.13
CA PRO A 106 -27.17 47.55 -23.96
C PRO A 106 -28.24 48.42 -23.29
N CYS A 107 -27.85 49.64 -22.90
CA CYS A 107 -28.75 50.77 -22.89
C CYS A 107 -28.74 51.40 -24.29
N VAL A 108 -29.91 51.93 -24.67
CA VAL A 108 -30.33 52.61 -25.92
C VAL A 108 -31.06 51.70 -26.90
#